data_AF-A0A1T4VT28-F1
#
_entry.id   AF-A0A1T4VT28-F1
#
_cell.length_a   1.000
_cell.length_b   1.000
_cell.length_c   1.000
_cell.angle_alpha   90.00
_cell.angle_beta   90.00
_cell.angle_gamma   90.00
#
_symmetry.space_group_name_H-M   'P 1'
#
loop_
_entity.id
_entity.type
_entity.pdbx_description
1 polymer ?
#
loop_
_entity_poly.entity_id
_entity_poly.type
_entity_poly.pdbx_seq_one_letter_code
_entity_poly.pdbx_strand_id
1 'polypeptide(L)'
;MGSTSQHALAVGIGVGAALISYYLLPNLDWVALIFIGFSGFVGVHLPNIQQPSSSSYWMVRLVSILAAIGIPFIVYMYRPSDLLIAWLATYLLFQGAWWIVDRISLYRDYTHSLSAIIGLPAVITLPAYISLDTLAVLPVFLASSTGYIVQLLTEQRKRVGLKTRELFPK
;
A
#
# COMPACT_ATOMS: atom_id res chain seq x y z
N MET A 1 -5.38 19.75 6.14
CA MET A 1 -4.54 20.28 5.03
C MET A 1 -3.36 19.37 4.64
N GLY A 2 -3.35 18.07 4.99
CA GLY A 2 -2.24 17.16 4.65
C GLY A 2 -2.36 16.40 3.31
N SER A 3 -3.55 16.37 2.68
CA SER A 3 -3.83 15.44 1.58
C SER A 3 -3.11 15.78 0.28
N THR A 4 -3.04 17.05 -0.13
CA THR A 4 -2.47 17.41 -1.45
C THR A 4 -0.99 17.06 -1.55
N SER A 5 -0.21 17.35 -0.50
CA SER A 5 1.21 16.97 -0.47
C SER A 5 1.42 15.45 -0.44
N GLN A 6 0.52 14.73 0.25
CA GLN A 6 0.59 13.27 0.34
C GLN A 6 0.24 12.62 -1.01
N HIS A 7 -0.78 13.13 -1.72
CA HIS A 7 -1.12 12.64 -3.06
C HIS A 7 -0.03 12.93 -4.08
N ALA A 8 0.60 14.11 -4.02
CA ALA A 8 1.74 14.42 -4.89
C ALA A 8 2.91 13.45 -4.65
N LEU A 9 3.21 13.13 -3.38
CA LEU A 9 4.20 12.12 -3.02
C LEU A 9 3.78 10.72 -3.50
N ALA A 10 2.52 10.34 -3.30
CA ALA A 10 1.99 9.04 -3.73
C ALA A 10 2.12 8.84 -5.24
N VAL A 11 1.74 9.85 -6.03
CA VAL A 11 1.90 9.82 -7.49
C VAL A 11 3.37 9.76 -7.88
N GLY A 12 4.23 10.58 -7.25
CA GLY A 12 5.66 10.59 -7.52
C GLY A 12 6.34 9.25 -7.24
N ILE A 13 6.03 8.62 -6.10
CA ILE A 13 6.55 7.30 -5.74
C ILE A 13 6.01 6.23 -6.70
N GLY A 14 4.71 6.24 -7.01
CA GLY A 14 4.13 5.26 -7.91
C GLY A 14 4.70 5.33 -9.33
N VAL A 15 4.69 6.52 -9.93
CA VAL A 15 5.26 6.72 -11.27
C VAL A 15 6.76 6.42 -11.28
N GLY A 16 7.49 6.86 -10.25
CA GLY A 16 8.92 6.59 -10.12
C GLY A 16 9.22 5.09 -10.03
N ALA A 17 8.47 4.34 -9.22
CA ALA A 17 8.64 2.90 -9.06
C ALA A 17 8.37 2.14 -10.36
N ALA A 18 7.31 2.51 -11.09
CA ALA A 18 7.00 1.91 -12.39
C ALA A 18 8.09 2.22 -13.42
N LEU A 19 8.56 3.47 -13.50
CA LEU A 19 9.63 3.87 -14.43
C LEU A 19 10.95 3.16 -14.11
N ILE A 20 11.37 3.13 -12.85
CA ILE A 20 12.59 2.44 -12.43
C ILE A 20 12.50 0.95 -12.79
N SER A 21 11.34 0.33 -12.54
CA SER A 21 11.14 -1.09 -12.85
C SER A 21 11.13 -1.35 -14.36
N TYR A 22 10.56 -0.45 -15.17
CA TYR A 22 10.59 -0.54 -16.63
C TYR A 22 12.04 -0.54 -17.17
N TYR A 23 12.92 0.29 -16.61
CA TYR A 23 14.32 0.35 -17.06
C TYR A 23 15.18 -0.80 -16.52
N LEU A 24 14.94 -1.28 -15.29
CA LEU A 24 15.75 -2.32 -14.66
C LEU A 24 15.30 -3.74 -15.01
N LEU A 25 14.01 -3.92 -15.29
CA LEU A 25 13.39 -5.21 -15.58
C LEU A 25 12.55 -5.07 -16.87
N PRO A 26 13.21 -4.94 -18.04
CA PRO A 26 12.52 -4.66 -19.31
C PRO A 26 11.58 -5.78 -19.77
N ASN A 27 11.67 -6.96 -19.14
CA ASN A 27 10.81 -8.10 -19.43
C ASN A 27 9.47 -8.05 -18.64
N LEU A 28 9.28 -7.09 -17.74
CA LEU A 28 8.00 -6.91 -17.05
C LEU A 28 6.92 -6.47 -18.04
N ASP A 29 5.78 -7.14 -17.97
CA ASP A 29 4.61 -6.71 -18.74
C ASP A 29 4.02 -5.41 -18.17
N TRP A 30 3.17 -4.77 -18.97
CA TRP A 30 2.55 -3.51 -18.60
C TRP A 30 1.64 -3.64 -17.38
N VAL A 31 1.05 -4.83 -17.17
CA VAL A 31 0.19 -5.12 -16.01
C VAL A 31 1.02 -5.09 -14.71
N ALA A 32 2.18 -5.74 -14.70
CA ALA A 32 3.10 -5.72 -13.57
C ALA A 32 3.58 -4.30 -13.26
N LEU A 33 3.93 -3.51 -14.29
CA LEU A 33 4.35 -2.12 -14.11
C LEU A 33 3.26 -1.25 -13.48
N ILE A 34 2.00 -1.43 -13.90
CA ILE A 34 0.86 -0.76 -13.26
C ILE A 34 0.74 -1.19 -11.79
N PHE A 35 0.85 -2.49 -11.50
CA PHE A 35 0.77 -2.98 -10.13
C PHE A 35 1.89 -2.43 -9.23
N ILE A 36 3.11 -2.33 -9.75
CA ILE A 36 4.27 -1.76 -9.04
C ILE A 36 4.03 -0.27 -8.76
N GLY A 37 3.59 0.48 -9.76
CA GLY A 37 3.31 1.90 -9.56
C GLY A 37 2.16 2.12 -8.58
N PHE A 38 1.12 1.30 -8.69
CA PHE A 38 -0.02 1.37 -7.78
C PHE A 38 0.35 0.97 -6.35
N SER A 39 1.19 -0.05 -6.15
CA SER A 39 1.64 -0.44 -4.81
C SER A 39 2.47 0.66 -4.14
N GLY A 40 3.32 1.36 -4.91
CA GLY A 40 4.04 2.54 -4.42
C GLY A 40 3.11 3.68 -4.01
N PHE A 41 2.07 3.94 -4.81
CA PHE A 41 1.04 4.91 -4.50
C PHE A 41 0.30 4.56 -3.19
N VAL A 42 -0.19 3.31 -3.06
CA VAL A 42 -0.91 2.86 -1.86
C VAL A 42 0.01 2.83 -0.63
N GLY A 43 1.30 2.51 -0.82
CA GLY A 43 2.30 2.51 0.24
C GLY A 43 2.41 3.86 0.98
N VAL A 44 2.28 4.98 0.26
CA VAL A 44 2.27 6.34 0.85
C VAL A 44 1.04 6.61 1.74
N HIS A 45 -0.05 5.85 1.56
CA HIS A 45 -1.26 6.00 2.36
C HIS A 45 -1.27 5.13 3.62
N LEU A 46 -0.47 4.06 3.64
CA LEU A 46 -0.43 3.10 4.74
C LEU A 46 -0.16 3.71 6.13
N PRO A 47 0.76 4.68 6.33
CA PRO A 47 1.00 5.21 7.68
C PRO A 47 -0.21 5.86 8.34
N ASN A 48 -1.16 6.35 7.53
CA ASN A 48 -2.32 7.11 7.99
C ASN A 48 -3.60 6.28 8.11
N ILE A 49 -3.55 4.96 7.88
CA ILE A 49 -4.74 4.09 7.98
C ILE A 49 -5.24 3.88 9.41
N GLN A 50 -4.53 4.37 10.42
CA GLN A 50 -4.96 4.21 11.80
C GLN A 50 -6.22 5.03 12.15
N GLN A 51 -6.52 6.08 11.38
CA GLN A 51 -7.67 6.95 11.62
C GLN A 51 -8.77 6.67 10.58
N PRO A 52 -9.93 6.09 10.98
CA PRO A 52 -11.03 5.77 10.06
C PRO A 52 -11.65 7.00 9.38
N SER A 53 -11.52 8.17 9.99
CA SER A 53 -11.95 9.45 9.40
C SER A 53 -10.97 9.98 8.35
N SER A 54 -9.79 9.39 8.21
CA SER A 54 -8.78 9.86 7.26
C SER A 54 -9.10 9.40 5.83
N SER A 55 -8.79 10.25 4.86
CA SER A 55 -8.88 9.88 3.44
C SER A 55 -7.95 8.72 3.08
N SER A 56 -6.82 8.56 3.78
CA SER A 56 -5.89 7.45 3.54
C SER A 56 -6.48 6.11 3.97
N TYR A 57 -7.22 6.04 5.08
CA TYR A 57 -7.97 4.84 5.47
C TYR A 57 -8.92 4.41 4.36
N TRP A 58 -9.77 5.32 3.90
CA TRP A 58 -10.75 5.02 2.86
C TRP A 58 -10.10 4.66 1.52
N MET A 59 -8.99 5.29 1.16
CA MET A 59 -8.21 4.93 -0.02
C MET A 59 -7.75 3.48 0.06
N VAL A 60 -7.01 3.10 1.11
CA VAL A 60 -6.47 1.73 1.25
C VAL A 60 -7.61 0.71 1.41
N ARG A 61 -8.72 1.09 2.07
CA ARG A 61 -9.91 0.24 2.20
C ARG A 61 -10.58 -0.02 0.86
N LEU A 62 -10.76 1.02 0.04
CA LEU A 62 -11.34 0.90 -1.30
C LEU A 62 -10.45 0.04 -2.19
N VAL A 63 -9.12 0.25 -2.18
CA VAL A 63 -8.18 -0.61 -2.91
C VAL A 63 -8.30 -2.07 -2.49
N SER A 64 -8.40 -2.32 -1.18
CA SER A 64 -8.57 -3.68 -0.65
C SER A 64 -9.86 -4.33 -1.14
N ILE A 65 -10.97 -3.57 -1.18
CA ILE A 65 -12.26 -4.05 -1.70
C ILE A 65 -12.14 -4.38 -3.19
N LEU A 66 -11.52 -3.50 -3.98
CA LEU A 66 -11.31 -3.74 -5.41
C LEU A 66 -10.42 -4.97 -5.64
N ALA A 67 -9.34 -5.13 -4.88
CA ALA A 67 -8.51 -6.32 -4.93
C ALA A 67 -9.28 -7.59 -4.53
N ALA A 68 -10.19 -7.47 -3.55
CA ALA A 68 -10.99 -8.59 -3.10
C ALA A 68 -11.98 -9.12 -4.16
N ILE A 69 -12.35 -8.26 -5.12
CA ILE A 69 -13.20 -8.63 -6.26
C ILE A 69 -12.35 -9.02 -7.47
N GLY A 70 -11.28 -8.27 -7.72
CA GLY A 70 -10.42 -8.43 -8.88
C GLY A 70 -9.60 -9.72 -8.87
N ILE A 71 -9.00 -10.08 -7.73
CA ILE A 71 -8.14 -11.28 -7.64
C ILE A 71 -8.93 -12.56 -7.97
N PRO A 72 -10.11 -12.83 -7.37
CA PRO A 72 -10.88 -14.01 -7.73
C PRO A 72 -11.34 -14.01 -9.19
N PHE A 73 -11.63 -12.83 -9.76
CA PHE A 73 -11.98 -12.71 -11.17
C PHE A 73 -10.80 -13.07 -12.09
N ILE A 74 -9.59 -12.61 -11.75
CA ILE A 74 -8.36 -12.99 -12.46
C ILE A 74 -8.16 -14.50 -12.35
N VAL A 75 -8.27 -15.08 -11.14
CA VAL A 75 -8.14 -16.53 -10.94
C VAL A 75 -9.17 -17.30 -11.76
N TYR A 76 -10.42 -16.84 -11.83
CA TYR A 76 -11.47 -17.47 -12.64
C TYR A 76 -11.13 -17.53 -14.12
N MET A 77 -10.53 -16.48 -14.68
CA MET A 77 -10.12 -16.47 -16.08
C MET A 77 -9.08 -17.55 -16.41
N TYR A 78 -8.25 -17.96 -15.44
CA TYR A 78 -7.25 -19.02 -15.61
C TYR A 78 -7.74 -20.40 -15.16
N ARG A 79 -8.53 -20.47 -14.08
CA ARG A 79 -9.06 -21.69 -13.46
C ARG A 79 -10.49 -21.47 -12.95
N PRO A 80 -11.49 -21.64 -13.83
CA PRO A 80 -12.89 -21.35 -13.50
C PRO A 80 -13.45 -22.16 -12.34
N SER A 81 -12.96 -23.40 -12.17
CA SER A 81 -13.35 -24.32 -11.09
C SER A 81 -13.02 -23.80 -9.70
N ASP A 82 -12.02 -22.93 -9.59
CA ASP A 82 -11.43 -22.51 -8.32
C ASP A 82 -12.08 -21.22 -7.80
N LEU A 83 -13.08 -20.66 -8.51
CA LEU A 83 -13.68 -19.36 -8.23
C LEU A 83 -14.22 -19.25 -6.80
N LEU A 84 -14.96 -20.24 -6.31
CA LEU A 84 -15.54 -20.20 -4.96
C LEU A 84 -14.45 -20.22 -3.89
N ILE A 85 -13.40 -21.02 -4.09
CA ILE A 85 -12.26 -21.11 -3.17
C ILE A 85 -11.46 -19.80 -3.21
N ALA A 86 -11.23 -19.24 -4.40
CA ALA A 86 -10.57 -17.95 -4.58
C ALA A 86 -11.35 -16.82 -3.91
N TRP A 87 -12.68 -16.78 -4.06
CA TRP A 87 -13.55 -15.82 -3.39
C TRP A 87 -13.45 -15.96 -1.87
N LEU A 88 -13.55 -17.18 -1.34
CA LEU A 88 -13.47 -17.44 0.09
C LEU A 88 -12.10 -17.04 0.67
N ALA A 89 -11.01 -17.48 0.04
CA ALA A 89 -9.65 -17.16 0.47
C ALA A 89 -9.42 -15.65 0.47
N THR A 90 -9.86 -14.98 -0.60
CA THR A 90 -9.75 -13.54 -0.75
C THR A 90 -10.58 -12.82 0.31
N TYR A 91 -11.83 -13.21 0.53
CA TYR A 91 -12.68 -12.64 1.57
C TYR A 91 -12.05 -12.78 2.97
N LEU A 92 -11.56 -13.98 3.31
CA LEU A 92 -10.91 -14.23 4.60
C LEU A 92 -9.63 -13.43 4.78
N LEU A 93 -8.79 -13.32 3.73
CA LEU A 93 -7.56 -12.54 3.77
C LEU A 93 -7.85 -11.06 3.92
N PHE A 94 -8.77 -10.49 3.14
CA PHE A 94 -9.04 -9.05 3.17
C PHE A 94 -9.84 -8.65 4.41
N GLN A 95 -10.94 -9.34 4.73
CA GLN A 95 -11.73 -9.02 5.92
C GLN A 95 -10.98 -9.37 7.21
N GLY A 96 -10.26 -10.50 7.23
CA GLY A 96 -9.44 -10.89 8.37
C GLY A 96 -8.30 -9.90 8.62
N ALA A 97 -7.58 -9.49 7.57
CA ALA A 97 -6.53 -8.48 7.70
C ALA A 97 -7.09 -7.16 8.22
N TRP A 98 -8.21 -6.69 7.67
CA TRP A 98 -8.84 -5.46 8.15
C TRP A 98 -9.37 -5.56 9.57
N TRP A 99 -9.93 -6.70 9.97
CA TRP A 99 -10.36 -6.92 11.35
C TRP A 99 -9.18 -6.83 12.33
N ILE A 100 -8.03 -7.40 11.98
CA ILE A 100 -6.79 -7.28 12.77
C ILE A 100 -6.33 -5.82 12.83
N VAL A 101 -6.26 -5.15 11.68
CA VAL A 101 -5.84 -3.74 11.55
C VAL A 101 -6.74 -2.82 12.38
N ASP A 102 -8.06 -2.98 12.26
CA ASP A 102 -9.08 -2.21 13.00
C ASP A 102 -9.01 -2.51 14.52
N ARG A 103 -8.69 -3.75 14.92
CA ARG A 103 -8.47 -4.10 16.33
C ARG A 103 -7.21 -3.47 16.89
N ILE A 104 -6.08 -3.55 16.17
CA ILE A 104 -4.80 -3.01 16.63
C ILE A 104 -4.86 -1.46 16.69
N SER A 105 -5.56 -0.83 15.73
CA SER A 105 -5.71 0.64 15.69
C SER A 105 -6.39 1.23 16.92
N LEU A 106 -7.23 0.46 17.62
CA LEU A 106 -7.94 0.92 18.81
C LEU A 106 -7.02 1.09 20.03
N TYR A 107 -5.88 0.39 20.07
CA TYR A 107 -5.07 0.27 21.29
C TYR A 107 -3.65 0.83 21.15
N ARG A 108 -3.14 1.06 19.93
CA ARG A 108 -1.75 1.47 19.74
C ARG A 108 -1.50 2.22 18.43
N ASP A 109 -0.48 3.08 18.45
CA ASP A 109 0.15 3.64 17.26
C ASP A 109 0.98 2.56 16.56
N TYR A 110 0.31 1.69 15.80
CA TYR A 110 0.95 0.50 15.20
C TYR A 110 1.59 0.81 13.86
N THR A 111 1.10 1.81 13.13
CA THR A 111 1.66 2.21 11.82
C THR A 111 3.03 2.89 11.95
N HIS A 112 3.47 3.27 13.14
CA HIS A 112 4.82 3.81 13.36
C HIS A 112 5.77 2.78 14.00
N SER A 113 5.36 1.51 14.09
CA SER A 113 6.19 0.42 14.61
C SER A 113 7.11 -0.20 13.56
N LEU A 114 8.27 -0.73 13.98
CA LEU A 114 9.21 -1.44 13.10
C LEU A 114 8.55 -2.63 12.39
N SER A 115 7.65 -3.35 13.07
CA SER A 115 6.93 -4.46 12.48
C SER A 115 5.94 -4.02 11.39
N ALA A 116 5.34 -2.84 11.51
CA ALA A 116 4.43 -2.32 10.49
C ALA A 116 5.14 -1.85 9.22
N ILE A 117 6.38 -1.37 9.34
CA ILE A 117 7.23 -1.00 8.18
C ILE A 117 7.41 -2.19 7.24
N ILE A 118 7.48 -3.41 7.77
CA ILE A 118 7.63 -4.62 6.96
C ILE A 118 6.27 -5.27 6.69
N GLY A 119 5.43 -5.37 7.71
CA GLY A 119 4.17 -6.10 7.68
C GLY A 119 3.13 -5.48 6.74
N LEU A 120 2.94 -4.16 6.77
CA LEU A 120 1.91 -3.52 5.93
C LEU A 120 2.28 -3.54 4.44
N PRO A 121 3.54 -3.26 4.03
CA PRO A 121 3.96 -3.47 2.64
C PRO A 121 3.92 -4.94 2.20
N ALA A 122 4.23 -5.89 3.09
CA ALA A 122 4.12 -7.32 2.79
C ALA A 122 2.67 -7.72 2.45
N VAL A 123 1.68 -7.17 3.16
CA VAL A 123 0.25 -7.41 2.86
C VAL A 123 -0.11 -6.87 1.46
N ILE A 124 0.41 -5.70 1.06
CA ILE A 124 0.21 -5.16 -0.30
C ILE A 124 0.85 -6.04 -1.39
N THR A 125 1.87 -6.81 -1.02
CA THR A 125 2.61 -7.67 -1.96
C THR A 125 1.89 -8.99 -2.23
N LEU A 126 1.03 -9.45 -1.32
CA LEU A 126 0.27 -10.71 -1.47
C LEU A 126 -0.56 -10.78 -2.76
N PRO A 127 -1.33 -9.75 -3.15
CA PRO A 127 -1.98 -9.70 -4.45
C PRO A 127 -1.04 -9.96 -5.64
N ALA A 128 0.15 -9.34 -5.64
CA ALA A 128 1.11 -9.53 -6.70
C ALA A 128 1.66 -10.96 -6.73
N TYR A 129 1.91 -11.55 -5.57
CA TYR A 129 2.34 -12.95 -5.48
C TYR A 129 1.28 -13.94 -6.02
N ILE A 130 0.00 -13.64 -5.81
CA ILE A 130 -1.11 -14.50 -6.26
C ILE A 130 -1.41 -14.29 -7.75
N SER A 131 -1.27 -13.08 -8.27
CA SER A 131 -1.83 -12.68 -9.57
C SER A 131 -0.80 -12.32 -10.64
N LEU A 132 0.48 -12.14 -10.29
CA LEU A 132 1.54 -11.73 -11.22
C LEU A 132 2.71 -12.71 -11.22
N ASP A 133 3.63 -12.50 -12.16
CA ASP A 133 4.91 -13.19 -12.18
C ASP A 133 5.73 -12.88 -10.92
N THR A 134 6.45 -13.89 -10.43
CA THR A 134 7.44 -13.82 -9.37
C THR A 134 8.41 -12.64 -9.50
N LEU A 135 8.75 -12.25 -10.74
CA LEU A 135 9.62 -11.11 -11.05
C LEU A 135 9.02 -9.76 -10.62
N ALA A 136 7.69 -9.64 -10.51
CA ALA A 136 7.01 -8.42 -10.10
C ALA A 136 6.86 -8.28 -8.56
N VAL A 137 6.96 -9.40 -7.83
CA VAL A 137 6.68 -9.45 -6.38
C VAL A 137 7.66 -8.57 -5.58
N LEU A 138 8.96 -8.71 -5.84
CA LEU A 138 9.98 -7.92 -5.15
C LEU A 138 9.86 -6.41 -5.47
N PRO A 139 9.74 -5.98 -6.74
CA PRO A 139 9.46 -4.59 -7.08
C PRO A 139 8.21 -4.02 -6.40
N VAL A 140 7.11 -4.79 -6.33
CA VAL A 140 5.88 -4.37 -5.65
C VAL A 140 6.13 -4.10 -4.16
N PHE A 141 6.85 -5.00 -3.49
CA PHE A 141 7.21 -4.84 -2.08
C PHE A 141 8.08 -3.61 -1.85
N LEU A 142 9.12 -3.42 -2.67
CA LEU A 142 10.04 -2.29 -2.56
C LEU A 142 9.33 -0.96 -2.83
N ALA A 143 8.47 -0.90 -3.84
CA ALA A 143 7.70 0.31 -4.15
C ALA A 143 6.80 0.71 -2.99
N SER A 144 6.04 -0.25 -2.45
CA SER A 144 5.15 -0.04 -1.30
C SER A 144 5.92 0.39 -0.05
N SER A 145 7.03 -0.29 0.25
CA SER A 145 7.90 0.04 1.39
C SER A 145 8.54 1.42 1.26
N THR A 146 8.96 1.78 0.05
CA THR A 146 9.53 3.11 -0.22
C THR A 146 8.48 4.20 0.00
N GLY A 147 7.26 4.01 -0.52
CA GLY A 147 6.16 4.95 -0.29
C GLY A 147 5.86 5.13 1.19
N TYR A 148 5.81 4.02 1.93
CA TYR A 148 5.60 4.01 3.37
C TYR A 148 6.65 4.84 4.12
N ILE A 149 7.92 4.54 3.89
CA ILE A 149 9.05 5.17 4.59
C ILE A 149 9.14 6.65 4.23
N VAL A 150 8.97 7.01 2.95
CA VAL A 150 9.00 8.41 2.50
C VAL A 150 7.91 9.23 3.16
N GLN A 151 6.70 8.68 3.31
CA GLN A 151 5.63 9.35 4.02
C GLN A 151 5.96 9.55 5.50
N LEU A 152 6.47 8.51 6.18
CA LEU A 152 6.89 8.62 7.59
C LEU A 152 7.95 9.69 7.79
N LEU A 153 8.98 9.72 6.94
CA LEU A 153 10.05 10.72 7.00
C LEU A 153 9.50 12.14 6.74
N THR A 154 8.54 12.26 5.82
CA THR A 154 7.88 13.54 5.53
C THR A 154 7.08 14.04 6.74
N GLU A 155 6.34 13.17 7.41
CA GLU A 155 5.61 13.49 8.64
C GLU A 155 6.56 13.90 9.76
N GLN A 156 7.63 13.15 9.96
CA GLN A 156 8.65 13.47 10.95
C GLN A 156 9.28 14.85 10.70
N ARG A 157 9.65 15.14 9.44
CA ARG A 157 10.19 16.45 9.05
C ARG A 157 9.22 17.59 9.34
N LYS A 158 7.93 17.40 9.04
CA LYS A 158 6.88 18.40 9.33
C LYS A 158 6.72 18.65 10.83
N ARG A 159 6.70 17.58 11.65
CA ARG A 159 6.60 17.69 13.11
C ARG A 159 7.78 18.45 13.71
N VAL A 160 9.01 18.16 13.27
CA VAL A 160 10.22 18.88 13.72
C VAL A 160 10.14 20.36 13.33
N GLY A 161 9.77 20.67 12.08
CA GLY A 161 9.67 22.05 11.60
C GLY A 161 8.64 22.90 12.36
N LEU A 162 7.50 22.32 12.74
CA LEU A 162 6.50 23.00 13.57
C LEU A 162 7.03 23.30 14.97
N LYS A 163 7.67 22.32 15.61
CA LYS A 163 8.27 22.48 16.95
C LYS A 163 9.32 23.59 16.97
N THR A 164 10.16 23.71 15.93
CA THR A 164 11.14 24.80 15.81
C THR A 164 10.48 26.17 15.65
N ARG A 165 9.33 26.25 14.98
CA ARG A 165 8.60 27.51 14.76
C ARG A 165 7.88 28.01 16.00
N GLU A 166 7.41 27.10 16.85
CA GLU A 166 6.80 27.42 18.15
C GLU A 166 7.85 27.92 19.17
N LEU A 167 9.09 27.42 19.09
CA LEU A 167 10.21 27.86 19.94
C LEU A 167 10.78 29.21 19.53
N PHE A 168 10.60 29.62 18.27
CA PHE A 168 11.03 30.91 17.74
C PHE A 168 9.88 31.59 16.97
N PRO A 169 8.85 32.07 17.69
CA PRO A 169 7.82 32.87 17.06
C PRO A 169 8.48 34.16 16.55
N LYS A 170 8.25 34.48 15.27
CA LYS A 170 8.65 35.77 14.70
C LYS A 170 7.83 36.90 15.31
#